data_AF-A0A9J7DG89-F1
#
_entry.id   AF-A0A9J7DG89-F1
#
_cell.length_a   1.000
_cell.length_b   1.000
_cell.length_c   1.000
_cell.angle_alpha   90.00
_cell.angle_beta   90.00
_cell.angle_gamma   90.00
#
_symmetry.space_group_name_H-M   'P 1'
#
loop_
_entity.id
_entity.type
_entity.pdbx_description
1 polymer ?
#
loop_
_entity_poly.entity_id
_entity_poly.type
_entity_poly.pdbx_seq_one_letter_code
_entity_poly.pdbx_strand_id
1 'polypeptide(L)'
;MSGFVKGVCEDLCPANEAKLRIKEKLLHYFEYKNGQKHVSGKLVKCFSRSAADKKIPRPQDMRTEACLQRCVEYLLKDIVLDTRKPFNIVYDFIFDRLRSVRQEIVMQDYNAGQTIKLMEPMIMFLCYSRYRLCEEAIDNFDPKICEQHLQECLKRALVCYDEIDIKKMNLLEIRRRIFVESLYQMFNLGSPEAMKRCFTLDDDIKSPICVGI
;
A
#
# COMPACT_ATOMS: atom_id res chain seq x y z
N MET A 1 6.24 -27.94 -8.83
CA MET A 1 5.32 -26.78 -8.80
C MET A 1 5.12 -26.39 -7.33
N SER A 2 5.89 -25.43 -6.80
CA SER A 2 5.61 -24.94 -5.44
C SER A 2 4.37 -24.05 -5.53
N GLY A 3 3.21 -24.58 -5.16
CA GLY A 3 1.97 -23.82 -5.17
C GLY A 3 2.05 -22.70 -4.15
N PHE A 4 2.05 -21.45 -4.62
CA PHE A 4 1.84 -20.30 -3.74
C PHE A 4 0.50 -20.44 -3.03
N VAL A 5 0.48 -20.14 -1.74
CA VAL A 5 -0.75 -20.25 -0.95
C VAL A 5 -1.68 -19.12 -1.37
N LYS A 6 -2.92 -19.44 -1.76
CA LYS A 6 -3.96 -18.44 -2.02
C LYS A 6 -4.79 -18.22 -0.76
N GLY A 7 -5.01 -16.96 -0.42
CA GLY A 7 -5.84 -16.56 0.70
C GLY A 7 -7.31 -16.89 0.46
N VAL A 8 -8.05 -17.15 1.54
CA VAL A 8 -9.51 -17.40 1.50
C VAL A 8 -10.29 -16.53 2.49
N CYS A 9 -9.61 -15.63 3.20
CA CYS A 9 -10.25 -14.73 4.15
C CYS A 9 -10.95 -13.56 3.42
N GLU A 10 -12.25 -13.42 3.64
CA GLU A 10 -13.07 -12.32 3.10
C GLU A 10 -13.22 -11.14 4.07
N ASP A 11 -12.74 -11.30 5.30
CA ASP A 11 -12.73 -10.25 6.32
C ASP A 11 -11.45 -9.40 6.24
N LEU A 12 -11.56 -8.12 6.63
CA LEU A 12 -10.42 -7.20 6.67
C LEU A 12 -9.31 -7.66 7.64
N CYS A 13 -9.65 -8.50 8.62
CA CYS A 13 -8.74 -9.14 9.57
C CYS A 13 -9.10 -10.64 9.71
N PRO A 14 -8.14 -11.56 9.52
CA PRO A 14 -8.36 -12.99 9.75
C PRO A 14 -8.87 -13.29 11.17
N ALA A 15 -9.77 -14.27 11.30
CA ALA A 15 -10.46 -14.57 12.55
C ALA A 15 -9.51 -14.93 13.71
N ASN A 16 -8.40 -15.62 13.43
CA ASN A 16 -7.42 -16.00 14.45
C ASN A 16 -6.69 -14.78 15.02
N GLU A 17 -6.26 -13.88 14.14
CA GLU A 17 -5.64 -12.62 14.53
C GLU A 17 -6.64 -11.73 15.29
N ALA A 18 -7.87 -11.61 14.78
CA ALA A 18 -8.92 -10.83 15.43
C ALA A 18 -9.19 -11.31 16.86
N LYS A 19 -9.38 -12.63 17.05
CA LYS A 19 -9.60 -13.24 18.37
C LYS A 19 -8.42 -12.99 19.31
N LEU A 20 -7.19 -13.15 18.81
CA LEU A 20 -5.97 -12.90 19.59
C LEU A 20 -5.88 -11.44 20.02
N ARG A 21 -6.01 -10.48 19.09
CA ARG A 21 -5.87 -9.05 19.39
C ARG A 21 -7.00 -8.52 20.29
N ILE A 22 -8.21 -9.08 20.19
CA ILE A 22 -9.31 -8.78 21.12
C ILE A 22 -8.98 -9.29 22.52
N LYS A 23 -8.58 -10.57 22.63
CA LYS A 23 -8.25 -11.21 23.91
C LYS A 23 -7.11 -10.48 24.63
N GLU A 24 -6.05 -10.15 23.91
CA GLU A 24 -4.85 -9.51 24.45
C GLU A 24 -4.97 -7.97 24.52
N LYS A 25 -6.14 -7.39 24.19
CA LYS A 25 -6.42 -5.95 24.20
C LYS A 25 -5.45 -5.11 23.34
N LEU A 26 -5.08 -5.62 22.17
CA LEU A 26 -4.13 -5.02 21.21
C LEU A 26 -4.82 -4.28 20.04
N LEU A 27 -6.06 -3.84 20.21
CA LEU A 27 -6.78 -3.12 19.17
C LEU A 27 -6.33 -1.67 19.08
N HIS A 28 -6.19 -1.16 17.86
CA HIS A 28 -5.93 0.25 17.62
C HIS A 28 -7.21 1.09 17.84
N TYR A 29 -7.07 2.40 18.06
CA TYR A 29 -8.19 3.34 18.22
C TYR A 29 -9.28 3.19 17.13
N PHE A 30 -8.85 3.10 15.87
CA PHE A 30 -9.73 2.96 14.70
C PHE A 30 -10.42 1.59 14.58
N GLU A 31 -10.02 0.61 15.39
CA GLU A 31 -10.62 -0.72 15.42
C GLU A 31 -11.65 -0.86 16.55
N TYR A 32 -11.83 0.18 17.37
CA TYR A 32 -12.92 0.28 18.33
C TYR A 32 -14.14 0.95 17.71
N LYS A 33 -15.34 0.48 18.07
CA LYS A 33 -16.59 1.09 17.63
C LYS A 33 -16.67 2.53 18.14
N ASN A 34 -16.68 3.49 17.23
CA ASN A 34 -16.66 4.93 17.54
C ASN A 34 -15.51 5.39 18.44
N GLY A 35 -14.38 4.66 18.47
CA GLY A 35 -13.28 4.93 19.39
C GLY A 35 -13.59 4.62 20.86
N GLN A 36 -14.74 3.99 21.16
CA GLN A 36 -15.10 3.56 22.51
C GLN A 36 -14.29 2.32 22.88
N LYS A 37 -13.37 2.49 23.84
CA LYS A 37 -12.56 1.39 24.37
C LYS A 37 -13.50 0.24 24.81
N HIS A 38 -13.09 -0.99 24.52
CA HIS A 38 -13.77 -2.26 24.86
C HIS A 38 -14.92 -2.71 23.96
N VAL A 39 -15.33 -1.95 22.95
CA VAL A 39 -16.28 -2.44 21.93
C VAL A 39 -15.56 -2.61 20.60
N SER A 40 -15.35 -3.85 20.17
CA SER A 40 -14.69 -4.16 18.89
C SER A 40 -15.52 -3.65 17.71
N GLY A 41 -14.87 -2.93 16.81
CA GLY A 41 -15.41 -2.43 15.54
C GLY A 41 -14.88 -3.22 14.34
N LYS A 42 -14.52 -2.52 13.26
CA LYS A 42 -13.90 -3.10 12.07
C LYS A 42 -12.40 -3.27 12.31
N LEU A 43 -11.94 -4.51 12.44
CA LEU A 43 -10.52 -4.84 12.58
C LEU A 43 -9.86 -4.96 11.21
N VAL A 44 -8.60 -4.53 11.10
CA VAL A 44 -7.79 -4.68 9.89
C VAL A 44 -6.51 -5.43 10.24
N LYS A 45 -6.12 -6.40 9.40
CA LYS A 45 -4.93 -7.23 9.60
C LYS A 45 -3.67 -6.38 9.81
N CYS A 46 -2.98 -6.56 10.94
CA CYS A 46 -1.72 -5.87 11.23
C CYS A 46 -0.59 -6.37 10.33
N PHE A 47 0.44 -5.55 10.13
CA PHE A 47 1.69 -6.05 9.55
C PHE A 47 2.39 -6.97 10.57
N SER A 48 2.81 -8.15 10.12
CA SER A 48 3.58 -9.08 10.94
C SER A 48 5.01 -9.15 10.44
N ARG A 49 5.98 -8.84 11.32
CA ARG A 49 7.39 -9.12 11.02
C ARG A 49 7.55 -10.64 11.01
N SER A 50 8.12 -11.18 9.94
CA SER A 50 8.41 -12.62 9.88
C SER A 50 9.29 -13.00 11.07
N ALA A 51 8.74 -13.80 12.00
CA ALA A 51 9.55 -14.46 13.01
C ALA A 51 10.50 -15.44 12.31
N ALA A 52 11.69 -15.65 12.87
CA ALA A 52 12.73 -16.51 12.33
C ALA A 52 12.27 -17.97 12.11
N ASP A 53 11.16 -18.38 12.73
CA ASP A 53 10.51 -19.67 12.52
C ASP A 53 9.35 -19.57 11.52
N LYS A 54 9.65 -19.87 10.25
CA LYS A 54 8.71 -19.86 9.12
C LYS A 54 7.57 -20.88 9.30
N LYS A 55 6.51 -20.53 10.02
CA LYS A 55 5.20 -21.15 9.77
C LYS A 55 4.69 -20.63 8.42
N ILE A 56 4.56 -21.54 7.45
CA ILE A 56 3.91 -21.24 6.16
C ILE A 56 2.53 -20.63 6.48
N PRO A 57 2.18 -19.44 5.95
CA PRO A 57 0.91 -18.82 6.23
C PRO A 57 -0.22 -19.73 5.73
N ARG A 58 -1.23 -19.97 6.58
CA ARG A 58 -2.39 -20.77 6.20
C ARG A 58 -3.29 -19.93 5.27
N PRO A 59 -3.99 -20.55 4.30
CA PRO A 59 -4.97 -19.85 3.45
C PRO A 59 -5.95 -18.96 4.24
N GLN A 60 -6.44 -19.44 5.38
CA GLN A 60 -7.40 -18.74 6.24
C GLN A 60 -6.81 -17.51 6.94
N ASP A 61 -5.49 -17.46 7.07
CA ASP A 61 -4.79 -16.31 7.64
C ASP A 61 -4.44 -15.27 6.56
N MET A 62 -4.79 -15.50 5.28
CA MET A 62 -4.55 -14.57 4.18
C MET A 62 -5.84 -14.15 3.48
N ARG A 63 -5.91 -12.86 3.13
CA ARG A 63 -7.07 -12.24 2.49
C ARG A 63 -7.12 -12.51 0.99
N THR A 64 -8.32 -12.64 0.43
CA THR A 64 -8.51 -12.72 -1.03
C THR A 64 -8.19 -11.39 -1.71
N GLU A 65 -7.97 -11.41 -3.02
CA GLU A 65 -7.70 -10.17 -3.78
C GLU A 65 -8.82 -9.14 -3.61
N ALA A 66 -10.07 -9.59 -3.71
CA ALA A 66 -11.25 -8.75 -3.51
C ALA A 66 -11.26 -8.14 -2.10
N CYS A 67 -10.92 -8.91 -1.08
CA CYS A 67 -10.80 -8.42 0.29
C CYS A 67 -9.65 -7.40 0.45
N LEU A 68 -8.49 -7.63 -0.17
CA LEU A 68 -7.37 -6.68 -0.16
C LEU A 68 -7.75 -5.34 -0.83
N GLN A 69 -8.49 -5.37 -1.94
CA GLN A 69 -8.98 -4.15 -2.59
C GLN A 69 -9.96 -3.40 -1.68
N ARG A 70 -10.94 -4.09 -1.09
CA ARG A 70 -11.86 -3.49 -0.09
C ARG A 70 -11.11 -2.94 1.13
N CYS A 71 -10.02 -3.60 1.54
CA CYS A 71 -9.19 -3.14 2.65
C CYS A 71 -8.49 -1.82 2.30
N VAL A 72 -7.86 -1.72 1.14
CA VAL A 72 -7.20 -0.48 0.71
C VAL A 72 -8.23 0.64 0.56
N GLU A 73 -9.40 0.34 -0.01
CA GLU A 73 -10.50 1.29 -0.12
C GLU A 73 -10.97 1.79 1.26
N TYR A 74 -11.20 0.90 2.22
CA TYR A 74 -11.59 1.26 3.59
C TYR A 74 -10.55 2.16 4.26
N LEU A 75 -9.26 1.83 4.13
CA LEU A 75 -8.19 2.63 4.72
C LEU A 75 -8.13 4.04 4.11
N LEU A 76 -8.32 4.16 2.79
CA LEU A 76 -8.09 5.39 2.04
C LEU A 76 -9.37 6.18 1.70
N LYS A 77 -10.55 5.69 2.07
CA LYS A 77 -11.82 6.42 1.97
C LYS A 77 -12.46 6.68 3.32
N ASP A 78 -12.39 5.72 4.25
CA ASP A 78 -13.00 5.89 5.58
C ASP A 78 -11.98 6.38 6.61
N ILE A 79 -10.86 5.66 6.79
CA ILE A 79 -9.92 5.95 7.88
C ILE A 79 -9.14 7.25 7.65
N VAL A 80 -8.72 7.52 6.40
CA VAL A 80 -7.95 8.74 6.10
C VAL A 80 -8.74 10.03 6.36
N LEU A 81 -10.08 9.96 6.30
CA LEU A 81 -10.99 11.09 6.55
C LEU A 81 -11.41 11.20 8.02
N ASP A 82 -11.00 10.25 8.87
CA ASP A 82 -11.33 10.27 10.29
C ASP A 82 -10.53 11.36 11.02
N THR A 83 -11.23 12.38 11.50
CA THR A 83 -10.66 13.55 12.18
C THR A 83 -10.63 13.42 13.70
N ARG A 84 -11.04 12.26 14.26
CA ARG A 84 -11.07 12.04 15.72
C ARG A 84 -9.69 11.91 16.35
N LYS A 85 -8.65 11.72 15.53
CA LYS A 85 -7.24 11.71 15.92
C LYS A 85 -6.40 12.59 15.00
N PRO A 86 -5.27 13.12 15.50
CA PRO A 86 -4.26 13.77 14.67
C PRO A 86 -3.83 12.90 13.49
N PHE A 87 -3.47 13.54 12.37
CA PHE A 87 -3.19 12.81 11.13
C PHE A 87 -1.96 11.89 11.21
N ASN A 88 -0.97 12.19 12.05
CA ASN A 88 0.16 11.27 12.27
C ASN A 88 -0.31 9.92 12.83
N ILE A 89 -1.30 9.92 13.74
CA ILE A 89 -1.90 8.68 14.27
C ILE A 89 -2.72 7.94 13.21
N VAL A 90 -3.42 8.67 12.34
CA VAL A 90 -4.11 8.11 11.16
C VAL A 90 -3.10 7.47 10.22
N TYR A 91 -1.99 8.17 9.98
CA TYR A 91 -0.90 7.72 9.12
C TYR A 91 -0.29 6.42 9.65
N ASP A 92 0.12 6.36 10.91
CA ASP A 92 0.74 5.17 11.49
C ASP A 92 -0.14 3.92 11.35
N PHE A 93 -1.44 4.08 11.59
CA PHE A 93 -2.40 3.00 11.42
C PHE A 93 -2.49 2.55 9.96
N ILE A 94 -2.77 3.47 9.03
CA ILE A 94 -2.91 3.11 7.61
C ILE A 94 -1.60 2.52 7.08
N PHE A 95 -0.46 3.13 7.41
CA PHE A 95 0.86 2.69 7.01
C PHE A 95 1.16 1.25 7.42
N ASP A 96 0.89 0.88 8.68
CA ASP A 96 1.02 -0.49 9.16
C ASP A 96 0.11 -1.45 8.37
N ARG A 97 -1.16 -1.10 8.20
CA ARG A 97 -2.13 -1.97 7.52
C ARG A 97 -1.83 -2.14 6.04
N LEU A 98 -1.34 -1.10 5.35
CA LEU A 98 -0.89 -1.18 3.97
C LEU A 98 0.36 -2.05 3.82
N ARG A 99 1.29 -2.05 4.81
CA ARG A 99 2.42 -3.00 4.81
C ARG A 99 1.95 -4.45 4.91
N SER A 100 0.87 -4.72 5.66
CA SER A 100 0.24 -6.05 5.69
C SER A 100 -0.31 -6.45 4.32
N VAL A 101 -0.98 -5.53 3.61
CA VAL A 101 -1.45 -5.77 2.23
C VAL A 101 -0.27 -6.05 1.28
N ARG A 102 0.80 -5.24 1.35
CA ARG A 102 2.03 -5.44 0.55
C ARG A 102 2.67 -6.81 0.81
N GLN A 103 2.69 -7.25 2.07
CA GLN A 103 3.20 -8.57 2.44
C GLN A 103 2.36 -9.68 1.80
N GLU A 104 1.02 -9.55 1.79
CA GLU A 104 0.13 -10.55 1.20
C GLU A 104 0.20 -10.61 -0.33
N ILE A 105 0.46 -9.48 -1.01
CA ILE A 105 0.74 -9.44 -2.46
C ILE A 105 1.94 -10.34 -2.79
N VAL A 106 3.01 -10.26 -2.00
CA VAL A 106 4.21 -11.10 -2.19
C VAL A 106 3.95 -12.56 -1.83
N MET A 107 3.30 -12.82 -0.69
CA MET A 107 3.05 -14.19 -0.22
C MET A 107 2.15 -15.00 -1.17
N GLN A 108 1.19 -14.33 -1.81
CA GLN A 108 0.23 -14.97 -2.70
C GLN A 108 0.64 -14.92 -4.18
N ASP A 109 1.82 -14.38 -4.49
CA ASP A 109 2.37 -14.23 -5.84
C ASP A 109 1.36 -13.60 -6.82
N TYR A 110 1.01 -12.35 -6.54
CA TYR A 110 0.09 -11.58 -7.40
C TYR A 110 0.80 -11.14 -8.68
N ASN A 111 0.09 -11.23 -9.80
CA ASN A 111 0.61 -10.76 -11.09
C ASN A 111 0.68 -9.22 -11.15
N ALA A 112 1.26 -8.69 -12.24
CA ALA A 112 1.43 -7.25 -12.45
C ALA A 112 0.13 -6.45 -12.33
N GLY A 113 -0.95 -6.89 -12.99
CA GLY A 113 -2.23 -6.19 -12.98
C GLY A 113 -2.88 -6.17 -11.59
N GLN A 114 -2.83 -7.30 -10.87
CA GLN A 114 -3.30 -7.39 -9.49
C GLN A 114 -2.48 -6.48 -8.55
N THR A 115 -1.16 -6.47 -8.74
CA THR A 115 -0.24 -5.67 -7.92
C THR A 115 -0.46 -4.17 -8.13
N ILE A 116 -0.55 -3.70 -9.38
CA ILE A 116 -0.74 -2.27 -9.71
C ILE A 116 -2.03 -1.73 -9.09
N LYS A 117 -3.14 -2.47 -9.18
CA LYS A 117 -4.44 -2.07 -8.60
C LYS A 117 -4.36 -1.78 -7.10
N LEU A 118 -3.49 -2.48 -6.38
CA LEU A 118 -3.28 -2.27 -4.95
C LEU A 118 -2.18 -1.24 -4.66
N MET A 119 -1.14 -1.13 -5.50
CA MET A 119 0.00 -0.25 -5.29
C MET A 119 -0.27 1.22 -5.61
N GLU A 120 -0.96 1.52 -6.71
CA GLU A 120 -1.29 2.90 -7.13
C GLU A 120 -1.89 3.75 -5.97
N PRO A 121 -2.96 3.31 -5.28
CA PRO A 121 -3.51 4.07 -4.17
C PRO A 121 -2.58 4.16 -2.95
N MET A 122 -1.71 3.16 -2.72
CA MET A 122 -0.71 3.22 -1.65
C MET A 122 0.36 4.30 -1.92
N ILE A 123 0.82 4.39 -3.17
CA ILE A 123 1.78 5.43 -3.60
C ILE A 123 1.18 6.81 -3.34
N MET A 124 -0.08 7.02 -3.72
CA MET A 124 -0.80 8.28 -3.47
C MET A 124 -0.84 8.64 -1.98
N PHE A 125 -1.20 7.67 -1.15
CA PHE A 125 -1.27 7.87 0.30
C PHE A 125 0.09 8.24 0.89
N LEU A 126 1.17 7.57 0.48
CA LEU A 126 2.52 7.84 0.98
C LEU A 126 3.02 9.23 0.53
N CYS A 127 2.83 9.59 -0.74
CA CYS A 127 3.15 10.94 -1.24
C CYS A 127 2.39 12.02 -0.47
N TYR A 128 1.08 11.85 -0.32
CA TYR A 128 0.24 12.79 0.42
C TYR A 128 0.66 12.90 1.88
N SER A 129 0.97 11.77 2.54
CA SER A 129 1.38 11.76 3.94
C SER A 129 2.73 12.45 4.12
N ARG A 130 3.67 12.24 3.20
CA ARG A 130 4.98 12.91 3.19
C ARG A 130 4.86 14.42 3.06
N TYR A 131 3.90 14.90 2.27
CA TYR A 131 3.57 16.33 2.17
C TYR A 131 2.88 16.83 3.43
N ARG A 132 1.81 16.15 3.89
CA ARG A 132 0.97 16.60 5.00
C ARG A 132 1.69 16.62 6.35
N LEU A 133 2.66 15.73 6.55
CA LEU A 133 3.45 15.60 7.78
C LEU A 133 4.86 16.22 7.64
N CYS A 134 5.10 17.06 6.62
CA CYS A 134 6.45 17.56 6.34
C CYS A 134 7.03 18.47 7.44
N GLU A 135 6.18 19.08 8.26
CA GLU A 135 6.56 19.96 9.38
C GLU A 135 6.44 19.28 10.75
N GLU A 136 6.03 18.01 10.80
CA GLU A 136 5.90 17.27 12.07
C GLU A 136 7.26 16.93 12.67
N ALA A 137 7.28 16.80 14.00
CA ALA A 137 8.46 16.34 14.72
C ALA A 137 8.79 14.88 14.33
N ILE A 138 10.08 14.54 14.34
CA ILE A 138 10.58 13.19 13.98
C ILE A 138 9.91 12.09 14.82
N ASP A 139 9.61 12.38 16.10
CA ASP A 139 8.91 11.45 17.00
C ASP A 139 7.49 11.12 16.55
N ASN A 140 6.84 12.03 15.80
CA ASN A 140 5.50 11.86 15.26
C ASN A 140 5.51 11.31 13.82
N PHE A 141 6.57 11.60 13.05
CA PHE A 141 6.70 11.18 11.67
C PHE A 141 8.17 11.09 11.26
N ASP A 142 8.63 9.89 10.91
CA ASP A 142 9.95 9.69 10.30
C ASP A 142 9.84 9.80 8.76
N PRO A 143 10.30 10.90 8.14
CA PRO A 143 10.22 11.08 6.70
C PRO A 143 11.07 10.04 5.95
N LYS A 144 12.17 9.56 6.52
CA LYS A 144 13.04 8.59 5.83
C LYS A 144 12.37 7.23 5.70
N ILE A 145 11.65 6.81 6.74
CA ILE A 145 10.85 5.57 6.68
C ILE A 145 9.75 5.71 5.62
N CYS A 146 9.05 6.84 5.59
CA CYS A 146 8.02 7.10 4.58
C CYS A 146 8.60 7.07 3.16
N GLU A 147 9.70 7.79 2.94
CA GLU A 147 10.42 7.90 1.66
C GLU A 147 10.95 6.54 1.19
N GLN A 148 11.51 5.72 2.08
CA GLN A 148 11.95 4.36 1.75
C GLN A 148 10.78 3.51 1.24
N HIS A 149 9.66 3.51 1.98
CA HIS A 149 8.50 2.71 1.60
C HIS A 149 7.83 3.22 0.33
N LEU A 150 7.82 4.54 0.10
CA LEU A 150 7.36 5.15 -1.15
C LEU A 150 8.24 4.71 -2.32
N GLN A 151 9.57 4.76 -2.18
CA GLN A 151 10.50 4.31 -3.21
C GLN A 151 10.32 2.84 -3.58
N GLU A 152 10.14 1.97 -2.58
CA GLU A 152 9.87 0.55 -2.80
C GLU A 152 8.55 0.32 -3.55
N CYS A 153 7.48 1.04 -3.17
CA CYS A 153 6.19 0.98 -3.85
C CYS A 153 6.25 1.48 -5.29
N LEU A 154 6.90 2.62 -5.52
CA LEU A 154 7.12 3.16 -6.87
C LEU A 154 7.86 2.14 -7.73
N LYS A 155 9.05 1.70 -7.32
CA LYS A 155 9.84 0.72 -8.08
C LYS A 155 9.08 -0.56 -8.37
N ARG A 156 8.30 -1.08 -7.41
CA ARG A 156 7.48 -2.28 -7.64
C ARG A 156 6.40 -2.03 -8.68
N ALA A 157 5.67 -0.91 -8.60
CA ALA A 157 4.64 -0.56 -9.57
C ALA A 157 5.23 -0.39 -10.98
N LEU A 158 6.38 0.28 -11.09
CA LEU A 158 7.12 0.49 -12.33
C LEU A 158 7.51 -0.83 -13.01
N VAL A 159 8.09 -1.78 -12.27
CA VAL A 159 8.39 -3.12 -12.81
C VAL A 159 7.12 -3.81 -13.30
N CYS A 160 6.02 -3.72 -12.56
CA CYS A 160 4.74 -4.30 -13.00
C CYS A 160 4.18 -3.61 -14.26
N TYR A 161 4.36 -2.30 -14.43
CA TYR A 161 3.91 -1.62 -15.65
C TYR A 161 4.70 -2.08 -16.87
N ASP A 162 5.97 -2.42 -16.70
CA ASP A 162 6.83 -2.91 -17.78
C ASP A 162 6.41 -4.32 -18.24
N GLU A 163 5.70 -5.09 -17.40
CA GLU A 163 5.11 -6.40 -17.75
C GLU A 163 3.79 -6.29 -18.53
N ILE A 164 3.18 -5.10 -18.60
CA ILE A 164 1.88 -4.88 -19.25
C ILE A 164 2.07 -4.10 -20.55
N ASP A 165 1.67 -4.73 -21.66
CA ASP A 165 1.61 -4.09 -22.97
C ASP A 165 0.67 -2.87 -22.94
N ILE A 166 1.21 -1.69 -23.27
CA ILE A 166 0.49 -0.42 -23.31
C ILE A 166 -0.75 -0.49 -24.21
N LYS A 167 -0.71 -1.27 -25.29
CA LYS A 167 -1.83 -1.44 -26.22
C LYS A 167 -3.04 -2.15 -25.59
N LYS A 168 -2.84 -2.81 -24.45
CA LYS A 168 -3.91 -3.47 -23.67
C LYS A 168 -4.48 -2.57 -22.58
N MET A 169 -3.88 -1.41 -22.33
CA MET A 169 -4.34 -0.46 -21.32
C MET A 169 -5.44 0.44 -21.89
N ASN A 170 -6.45 0.74 -21.07
CA ASN A 170 -7.41 1.80 -21.38
C ASN A 170 -6.81 3.18 -21.02
N LEU A 171 -7.49 4.25 -21.46
CA LEU A 171 -7.01 5.63 -21.26
C LEU A 171 -6.79 5.98 -19.77
N LEU A 172 -7.61 5.45 -18.87
CA LEU A 172 -7.46 5.72 -17.43
C LEU A 172 -6.23 5.01 -16.86
N GLU A 173 -5.97 3.78 -17.27
CA GLU A 173 -4.75 3.03 -16.91
C GLU A 173 -3.49 3.71 -17.41
N ILE A 174 -3.48 4.19 -18.66
CA ILE A 174 -2.37 4.96 -19.24
C ILE A 174 -2.11 6.22 -18.41
N ARG A 175 -3.16 6.99 -18.07
CA ARG A 175 -3.04 8.19 -17.24
C ARG A 175 -2.48 7.89 -15.85
N ARG A 176 -2.91 6.80 -15.21
CA ARG A 176 -2.37 6.39 -13.90
C ARG A 176 -0.91 5.98 -14.00
N ARG A 177 -0.51 5.25 -15.06
CA ARG A 177 0.91 4.94 -15.33
C ARG A 177 1.74 6.22 -15.49
N ILE A 178 1.33 7.14 -16.38
CA ILE A 178 2.01 8.43 -16.58
C ILE A 178 2.19 9.16 -15.25
N PHE A 179 1.14 9.19 -14.43
CA PHE A 179 1.18 9.86 -13.13
C PHE A 179 2.20 9.20 -12.18
N VAL A 180 2.22 7.87 -12.07
CA VAL A 180 3.19 7.14 -11.24
C VAL A 180 4.62 7.31 -11.74
N GLU A 181 4.84 7.28 -13.06
CA GLU A 181 6.14 7.55 -13.69
C GLU A 181 6.61 8.99 -13.38
N SER A 182 5.72 9.98 -13.52
CA SER A 182 6.02 11.38 -13.20
C SER A 182 6.43 11.56 -11.74
N LEU A 183 5.68 10.93 -10.82
CA LEU A 183 6.02 10.92 -9.40
C LEU A 183 7.40 10.30 -9.15
N TYR A 184 7.73 9.19 -9.81
CA TYR A 184 9.05 8.58 -9.67
C TYR A 184 10.18 9.51 -10.14
N GLN A 185 9.97 10.24 -11.24
CA GLN A 185 10.95 11.24 -11.72
C GLN A 185 11.12 12.38 -10.71
N MET A 186 10.02 12.95 -10.23
CA MET A 186 10.06 14.03 -9.23
C MET A 186 10.69 13.58 -7.91
N PHE A 187 10.36 12.37 -7.47
CA PHE A 187 10.86 11.82 -6.21
C PHE A 187 12.37 11.48 -6.28
N ASN A 188 12.89 11.21 -7.47
CA ASN A 188 14.29 10.85 -7.70
C ASN A 188 15.02 11.89 -8.58
N LEU A 189 14.68 13.18 -8.44
CA LEU A 189 15.32 14.25 -9.21
C LEU A 189 16.85 14.21 -9.08
N GLY A 190 17.53 14.34 -10.22
CA GLY A 190 18.99 14.24 -10.30
C GLY A 190 19.55 12.82 -10.29
N SER A 191 18.71 11.78 -10.15
CA SER A 191 19.15 10.39 -10.24
C SER A 191 19.36 9.95 -11.69
N PRO A 192 20.56 9.44 -12.07
CA PRO A 192 20.80 8.87 -13.39
C PRO A 192 19.84 7.71 -13.71
N GLU A 193 19.46 6.93 -12.69
CA GLU A 193 18.54 5.81 -12.83
C GLU A 193 17.14 6.26 -13.24
N ALA A 194 16.66 7.36 -12.64
CA ALA A 194 15.35 7.92 -12.95
C ALA A 194 15.34 8.52 -14.37
N MET A 195 16.38 9.29 -14.69
CA MET A 195 16.57 9.86 -16.01
C MET A 195 16.65 8.79 -17.09
N LYS A 196 17.45 7.74 -16.88
CA LYS A 196 17.56 6.60 -17.80
C LYS A 196 16.20 5.94 -18.02
N ARG A 197 15.42 5.73 -16.94
CA ARG A 197 14.06 5.16 -17.06
C ARG A 197 13.18 6.01 -17.96
N CYS A 198 13.16 7.34 -17.76
CA CYS A 198 12.32 8.24 -18.55
C CYS A 198 12.61 8.10 -20.06
N PHE A 199 13.88 7.96 -20.44
CA PHE A 199 14.28 7.80 -21.85
C PHE A 199 13.93 6.43 -22.46
N THR A 200 13.72 5.40 -21.63
CA THR A 200 13.34 4.05 -22.09
C THR A 200 11.84 3.83 -22.24
N LEU A 201 11.01 4.79 -21.83
CA LEU A 201 9.55 4.70 -21.92
C LEU A 201 9.05 4.91 -23.36
N ASP A 202 7.94 4.22 -23.70
CA ASP A 202 7.17 4.47 -24.91
C ASP A 202 6.76 5.95 -25.02
N ASP A 203 6.71 6.49 -26.24
CA ASP A 203 6.43 7.91 -26.49
C ASP A 203 5.07 8.37 -25.94
N ASP A 204 4.08 7.48 -25.91
CA ASP A 204 2.75 7.72 -25.34
C ASP A 204 2.79 7.96 -23.82
N ILE A 205 3.80 7.44 -23.13
CA ILE A 205 4.03 7.66 -21.69
C ILE A 205 5.05 8.78 -21.48
N LYS A 206 6.13 8.80 -22.26
CA LYS A 206 7.26 9.73 -22.12
C LYS A 206 6.87 11.16 -22.46
N SER A 207 6.17 11.40 -23.56
CA SER A 207 5.89 12.76 -24.03
C SER A 207 5.10 13.57 -23.00
N PRO A 208 4.02 13.03 -22.38
CA PRO A 208 3.31 13.74 -21.32
C PRO A 208 4.17 14.08 -20.09
N ILE A 209 5.15 13.24 -19.75
CA ILE A 209 6.07 13.49 -18.62
C ILE A 209 6.99 14.67 -18.95
N CYS A 210 7.55 14.70 -20.16
CA CYS A 210 8.51 15.74 -20.57
C CYS A 210 7.87 17.11 -20.85
N VAL A 211 6.57 17.18 -21.14
CA VAL A 211 5.86 18.45 -21.42
C VAL A 211 5.32 19.10 -20.14
N GLY A 212 5.20 18.34 -19.05
CA GLY A 212 4.72 18.82 -17.74
C GLY A 212 5.81 19.18 -16.73
N ILE A 213 7.08 19.07 -17.10
CA ILE A 213 8.25 19.47 -16.30
C ILE A 213 8.79 20.81 -16.83
#